data_AF-S7XB69-F1
#
_entry.id   AF-S7XB69-F1
#
_cell.length_a   1.000
_cell.length_b   1.000
_cell.length_c   1.000
_cell.angle_alpha   90.00
_cell.angle_beta   90.00
_cell.angle_gamma   90.00
#
_symmetry.space_group_name_H-M   'P 1'
#
loop_
_entity.id
_entity.type
_entity.pdbx_description
1 polymer ?
#
loop_
_entity_poly.entity_id
_entity_poly.type
_entity_poly.pdbx_seq_one_letter_code
_entity_poly.pdbx_strand_id
1 'polypeptide(L)'
;MNATITNAKAFMEIQEEFGSFSKYIWNFVDGTPIKNNVKIYKEAPANTPLSDAISKDLKKRGFKFVGSTVIYAQMQATGMVNDHEASCFRYHEV
;
A
#
# COMPACT_ATOMS: atom_id res chain seq x y z
N MET A 1 -2.24 -20.29 7.84
CA MET A 1 -3.41 -20.17 6.92
C MET A 1 -4.53 -19.28 7.44
N ASN A 2 -4.77 -19.18 8.75
CA ASN A 2 -5.92 -18.42 9.29
C ASN A 2 -5.95 -16.92 8.94
N ALA A 3 -4.78 -16.28 8.78
CA ALA A 3 -4.70 -14.85 8.44
C ALA A 3 -5.39 -14.51 7.12
N THR A 4 -5.25 -15.34 6.08
CA THR A 4 -5.91 -15.10 4.78
C THR A 4 -7.43 -15.12 4.92
N ILE A 5 -7.98 -16.05 5.71
CA ILE A 5 -9.42 -16.13 5.99
C ILE A 5 -9.88 -14.89 6.76
N THR A 6 -9.13 -14.47 7.78
CA THR A 6 -9.44 -13.24 8.54
C THR A 6 -9.40 -12.01 7.63
N ASN A 7 -8.38 -11.88 6.78
CA ASN A 7 -8.25 -10.76 5.87
C ASN A 7 -9.36 -10.74 4.81
N ALA A 8 -9.79 -11.91 4.31
CA ALA A 8 -10.90 -11.99 3.37
C ALA A 8 -12.23 -11.51 3.98
N LYS A 9 -12.49 -11.82 5.27
CA LYS A 9 -13.66 -11.29 5.99
C LYS A 9 -13.60 -9.78 6.15
N ALA A 10 -12.47 -9.26 6.64
CA ALA A 10 -12.25 -7.81 6.80
C ALA A 10 -12.30 -7.06 5.45
N PHE A 11 -11.88 -7.70 4.36
CA PHE A 11 -12.00 -7.14 3.00
C PHE A 11 -13.46 -6.97 2.59
N MET A 12 -14.33 -7.96 2.85
CA MET A 12 -15.76 -7.84 2.57
C MET A 12 -16.41 -6.72 3.40
N GLU A 13 -16.06 -6.60 4.69
CA GLU A 13 -16.53 -5.50 5.54
C GLU A 13 -16.13 -4.12 4.99
N ILE A 14 -14.90 -3.97 4.48
CA ILE A 14 -14.46 -2.74 3.80
C ILE A 14 -15.29 -2.51 2.53
N GLN A 15 -15.60 -3.54 1.75
CA GLN A 15 -16.44 -3.37 0.56
C GLN A 15 -17.85 -2.91 0.91
N GLU A 16 -18.42 -3.39 2.02
CA GLU A 16 -19.71 -2.93 2.52
C GLU A 16 -19.67 -1.45 2.97
N GLU A 17 -18.62 -1.03 3.69
CA GLU A 17 -18.48 0.34 4.20
C GLU A 17 -18.11 1.37 3.11
N PHE A 18 -17.20 1.01 2.21
CA PHE A 18 -16.62 1.95 1.23
C PHE A 18 -17.07 1.71 -0.22
N GLY A 19 -17.89 0.68 -0.45
CA GLY A 19 -18.30 0.20 -1.77
C GLY A 19 -17.24 -0.63 -2.49
N SER A 20 -15.95 -0.33 -2.33
CA SER A 20 -14.87 -1.20 -2.81
C SER A 20 -13.58 -1.05 -2.00
N PHE A 21 -12.81 -2.13 -1.90
CA PHE A 21 -11.48 -2.09 -1.30
C PHE A 21 -10.52 -1.18 -2.07
N SER A 22 -10.63 -1.14 -3.40
CA SER A 22 -9.81 -0.26 -4.24
C SER A 22 -10.04 1.22 -3.89
N LYS A 23 -11.30 1.66 -3.81
CA LYS A 23 -11.64 3.02 -3.42
C LYS A 23 -11.12 3.34 -2.01
N TYR A 24 -11.29 2.42 -1.07
CA TYR A 24 -10.77 2.56 0.29
C TYR A 24 -9.25 2.75 0.32
N ILE A 25 -8.48 1.86 -0.34
CA ILE A 25 -7.02 1.89 -0.23
C ILE A 25 -6.40 3.06 -1.01
N TRP A 26 -6.97 3.40 -2.17
CA TRP A 26 -6.50 4.53 -3.00
C TRP A 26 -6.84 5.90 -2.43
N ASN A 27 -7.82 6.01 -1.53
CA ASN A 27 -8.11 7.26 -0.82
C ASN A 27 -6.95 7.72 0.08
N PHE A 28 -6.03 6.83 0.47
CA PHE A 28 -4.83 7.23 1.23
C PHE A 28 -3.82 8.02 0.40
N VAL A 29 -3.95 8.01 -0.93
CA VAL A 29 -3.10 8.76 -1.88
C VAL A 29 -3.95 9.69 -2.77
N ASP A 30 -5.17 10.03 -2.33
CA ASP A 30 -6.10 10.86 -3.10
C ASP A 30 -6.31 10.38 -4.56
N GLY A 31 -6.26 9.06 -4.76
CA GLY A 31 -6.41 8.42 -6.08
C GLY A 31 -5.25 8.65 -7.05
N THR A 32 -4.16 9.30 -6.64
CA THR A 32 -3.02 9.64 -7.49
C THR A 32 -1.74 8.95 -7.01
N PRO A 33 -1.02 8.21 -7.88
CA PRO A 33 0.27 7.63 -7.52
C PRO A 33 1.27 8.67 -7.01
N ILE A 34 1.99 8.34 -5.94
CA ILE A 34 3.10 9.15 -5.43
C ILE A 34 4.35 8.77 -6.21
N LYS A 35 4.90 9.71 -6.99
CA LYS A 35 6.15 9.49 -7.73
C LYS A 35 7.35 10.00 -6.93
N ASN A 36 8.13 9.07 -6.39
CA ASN A 36 9.34 9.40 -5.66
C ASN A 36 10.54 9.55 -6.62
N ASN A 37 11.58 10.27 -6.18
CA ASN A 37 12.84 10.35 -6.92
C ASN A 37 13.87 9.42 -6.28
N VAL A 38 13.69 8.11 -6.48
CA VAL A 38 14.60 7.09 -5.95
C VAL A 38 15.86 7.08 -6.81
N LYS A 39 17.00 7.52 -6.26
CA LYS A 39 18.28 7.46 -6.97
C LYS A 39 18.91 6.07 -6.90
N ILE A 40 18.84 5.46 -5.72
CA ILE A 40 19.40 4.15 -5.41
C ILE A 40 18.38 3.39 -4.58
N TYR A 41 17.87 2.26 -5.07
CA TYR A 41 16.81 1.50 -4.41
C TYR A 41 17.22 0.99 -3.01
N LYS A 42 18.53 0.76 -2.80
CA LYS A 42 19.09 0.34 -1.50
C LYS A 42 18.99 1.40 -0.41
N GLU A 43 18.84 2.67 -0.80
CA GLU A 43 18.69 3.81 0.11
C GLU A 43 17.21 4.18 0.31
N ALA A 44 16.30 3.55 -0.43
CA ALA A 44 14.88 3.75 -0.24
C ALA A 44 14.46 3.26 1.16
N PRO A 45 13.56 3.98 1.84
CA PRO A 45 13.14 3.59 3.17
C PRO A 45 12.33 2.29 3.12
N ALA A 46 12.41 1.48 4.18
CA ALA A 46 11.62 0.23 4.27
C ALA A 46 10.13 0.47 4.58
N ASN A 47 9.78 1.69 5.02
CA ASN A 47 8.43 2.13 5.34
C ASN A 47 8.34 3.67 5.26
N THR A 48 7.13 4.21 5.31
CA THR A 48 6.86 5.63 5.32
C THR A 48 5.79 5.97 6.37
N PRO A 49 5.65 7.24 6.78
CA PRO A 49 4.53 7.65 7.64
C PRO A 49 3.15 7.29 7.05
N LEU A 50 3.05 7.28 5.71
CA LEU A 50 1.82 6.87 5.03
C LEU A 50 1.58 5.36 5.17
N SER A 51 2.61 4.53 4.98
CA SER A 51 2.48 3.08 5.20
C SER A 51 2.18 2.76 6.67
N ASP A 52 2.70 3.54 7.62
CA ASP A 52 2.35 3.41 9.04
C ASP A 52 0.86 3.66 9.29
N ALA A 53 0.32 4.73 8.69
CA ALA A 53 -1.09 5.09 8.80
C ALA A 53 -2.00 3.99 8.22
N ILE A 54 -1.68 3.50 7.01
CA ILE A 54 -2.43 2.41 6.36
C ILE A 54 -2.35 1.12 7.18
N SER A 55 -1.15 0.75 7.66
CA SER A 55 -0.96 -0.44 8.51
C SER A 55 -1.80 -0.33 9.78
N LYS A 56 -1.83 0.84 10.43
CA LYS A 56 -2.62 1.06 11.65
C LYS A 56 -4.12 0.93 11.38
N ASP A 57 -4.62 1.48 10.28
CA ASP A 57 -6.04 1.39 9.95
C ASP A 57 -6.46 -0.05 9.58
N LEU A 58 -5.68 -0.73 8.74
CA LEU A 58 -5.93 -2.14 8.41
C LEU A 58 -5.90 -3.05 9.64
N LYS A 59 -4.96 -2.84 10.57
CA LYS A 59 -4.94 -3.58 11.85
C LYS A 59 -6.19 -3.32 12.68
N LYS A 60 -6.66 -2.06 12.75
CA LYS A 60 -7.89 -1.68 13.45
C LYS A 60 -9.10 -2.39 12.83
N ARG A 61 -9.09 -2.58 11.51
CA ARG A 61 -10.10 -3.31 10.74
C ARG A 61 -9.93 -4.84 10.75
N GLY A 62 -9.05 -5.36 11.60
CA GLY A 62 -8.91 -6.80 11.83
C GLY A 62 -7.94 -7.53 10.90
N PHE A 63 -7.32 -6.85 9.93
CA PHE A 63 -6.32 -7.47 9.06
C PHE A 63 -5.10 -7.97 9.87
N LYS A 64 -4.51 -9.05 9.39
CA LYS A 64 -3.33 -9.73 9.94
C LYS A 64 -2.19 -9.68 8.93
N PHE A 65 -0.95 -9.70 9.44
CA PHE A 65 0.29 -9.60 8.64
C PHE A 65 0.42 -8.31 7.82
N VAL A 66 -0.27 -7.25 8.23
CA VAL A 66 -0.25 -5.92 7.60
C VAL A 66 0.70 -4.96 8.35
N GLY A 67 1.95 -5.38 8.56
CA GLY A 67 2.98 -4.49 9.13
C GLY A 67 3.30 -3.35 8.17
N SER A 68 3.84 -2.23 8.67
CA SER A 68 4.11 -1.04 7.85
C SER A 68 5.02 -1.33 6.65
N THR A 69 6.09 -2.10 6.82
CA THR A 69 6.95 -2.56 5.72
C THR A 69 6.20 -3.40 4.69
N VAL A 70 5.25 -4.24 5.12
CA VAL A 70 4.42 -5.03 4.22
C VAL A 70 3.48 -4.14 3.42
N ILE A 71 2.84 -3.14 4.04
CA ILE A 71 1.97 -2.24 3.27
C ILE A 71 2.78 -1.30 2.38
N TYR A 72 3.98 -0.90 2.77
CA TYR A 72 4.84 -0.12 1.87
C TYR A 72 5.21 -0.94 0.63
N ALA A 73 5.61 -2.20 0.80
CA ALA A 73 5.83 -3.11 -0.32
C ALA A 73 4.57 -3.32 -1.17
N GLN A 74 3.39 -3.42 -0.55
CA GLN A 74 2.12 -3.47 -1.27
C GLN A 74 1.87 -2.20 -2.08
N MET A 75 2.10 -1.02 -1.51
CA MET A 75 1.92 0.28 -2.18
C MET A 75 2.82 0.39 -3.42
N GLN A 76 4.07 -0.07 -3.33
CA GLN A 76 4.99 -0.16 -4.46
C GLN A 76 4.46 -1.15 -5.51
N ALA A 77 4.05 -2.35 -5.09
CA ALA A 77 3.58 -3.41 -5.99
C ALA A 77 2.28 -3.07 -6.73
N THR A 78 1.37 -2.32 -6.10
CA THR A 78 0.09 -1.90 -6.70
C THR A 78 0.15 -0.54 -7.38
N GLY A 79 1.32 0.10 -7.43
CA GLY A 79 1.49 1.39 -8.11
C GLY A 79 0.91 2.59 -7.36
N MET A 80 0.60 2.46 -6.06
CA MET A 80 0.28 3.63 -5.22
C MET A 80 1.50 4.52 -5.02
N VAL A 81 2.69 3.91 -5.08
CA VAL A 81 3.97 4.61 -5.09
C VAL A 81 4.79 4.11 -6.27
N ASN A 82 5.32 5.03 -7.07
CA ASN A 82 6.35 4.73 -8.05
C ASN A 82 7.73 4.96 -7.42
N ASP A 83 8.34 3.85 -6.99
CA ASP A 83 9.69 3.78 -6.41
C ASP A 83 10.71 3.17 -7.39
N HIS A 84 10.41 3.14 -8.69
CA HIS A 84 11.43 2.80 -9.66
C HIS A 84 12.61 3.77 -9.52
N GLU A 85 13.83 3.26 -9.64
CA GLU A 85 15.00 4.13 -9.69
C GLU A 85 14.86 5.12 -10.85
N ALA A 86 15.37 6.33 -10.70
CA ALA A 86 15.29 7.38 -11.72
C ALA A 86 15.97 6.97 -13.04
N SER A 87 16.92 6.03 -12.99
CA SER A 87 17.57 5.43 -14.17
C SER A 87 16.79 4.27 -14.78
N CYS A 88 15.74 3.78 -14.13
CA CYS A 88 14.93 2.68 -14.62
C CYS A 88 14.11 3.14 -15.83
N PHE A 89 14.11 2.33 -16.91
CA PHE A 89 13.33 2.62 -18.13
C PHE A 89 11.82 2.76 -17.90
N ARG A 90 11.30 2.25 -16.78
CA ARG A 90 9.88 2.36 -16.41
C ARG A 90 9.55 3.57 -15.54
N TYR A 91 10.54 4.35 -15.11
CA TYR A 91 10.32 5.47 -14.19
C TYR A 91 9.29 6.49 -14.69
N HIS A 92 9.21 6.70 -16.00
CA HIS A 92 8.24 7.61 -16.63
C HIS A 92 6.97 6.91 -17.16
N GLU A 93 6.92 5.59 -17.12
CA GLU A 93 5.84 4.78 -17.70
C GLU A 93 4.78 4.35 -16.67
N VAL A 94 5.08 4.46 -15.37
CA VAL A 94 4.22 4.04 -14.26
C VAL A 94 3.97 5.14 -13.24
#